data_AF-A0A2M7ZZ23-F1
#
_entry.id   AF-A0A2M7ZZ23-F1
#
_cell.length_a   1.000
_cell.length_b   1.000
_cell.length_c   1.000
_cell.angle_alpha   90.00
_cell.angle_beta   90.00
_cell.angle_gamma   90.00
#
_symmetry.space_group_name_H-M   'P 1'
#
loop_
_entity.id
_entity.type
_entity.pdbx_description
1 polymer ?
#
loop_
_entity_poly.entity_id
_entity_poly.type
_entity_poly.pdbx_seq_one_letter_code
_entity_poly.pdbx_strand_id
1 'polypeptide(L)' 'ELICPIAMEEGLRFAIREGGRTVGAGVVAKILA' A
#
# COMPACT_ATOMS: atom_id res chain seq x y z
N GLU A 1 0.27 -8.94 -2.36
CA GLU A 1 -0.12 -9.67 -1.14
C GLU A 1 0.59 -9.05 0.06
N LEU A 2 -0.08 -8.92 1.21
CA LEU A 2 0.48 -8.28 2.40
C LEU A 2 0.84 -9.33 3.45
N ILE A 3 1.92 -9.09 4.21
CA ILE A 3 2.34 -9.99 5.30
C ILE A 3 1.28 -10.02 6.42
N CYS A 4 0.70 -8.86 6.72
CA CYS A 4 -0.38 -8.72 7.69
C CYS A 4 -1.58 -8.01 7.04
N PRO A 5 -2.82 -8.44 7.34
CA PRO A 5 -4.00 -7.71 6.91
C PRO A 5 -4.06 -6.36 7.61
N ILE A 6 -4.52 -5.36 6.88
CA ILE A 6 -4.75 -4.00 7.36
C ILE A 6 -6.12 -3.53 6.85
N ALA A 7 -6.77 -2.63 7.60
CA ALA A 7 -7.93 -1.94 7.08
C ALA A 7 -7.52 -1.09 5.87
N MET A 8 -8.24 -1.24 4.75
CA MET A 8 -7.98 -0.53 3.51
C MET A 8 -9.27 -0.24 2.75
N GLU A 9 -9.24 0.78 1.91
CA GLU A 9 -10.30 1.18 0.99
C GLU A 9 -9.71 1.55 -0.38
N GLU A 10 -10.52 1.48 -1.43
CA GLU A 10 -10.13 2.01 -2.75
C GLU A 10 -9.89 3.53 -2.64
N GLY A 11 -8.84 4.03 -3.28
CA GLY A 11 -8.41 5.42 -3.16
C GLY A 11 -7.45 5.69 -2.00
N LEU A 12 -7.21 4.72 -1.10
CA LEU A 12 -6.20 4.86 -0.04
C LEU A 12 -4.80 5.06 -0.65
N ARG A 13 -4.10 6.10 -0.20
CA ARG A 13 -2.72 6.40 -0.64
C ARG A 13 -1.71 5.71 0.26
N PHE A 14 -0.61 5.23 -0.31
CA PHE A 14 0.46 4.58 0.43
C PHE A 14 1.85 4.91 -0.14
N ALA A 15 2.88 4.62 0.65
CA ALA A 15 4.28 4.76 0.26
C ALA A 15 4.98 3.40 0.26
N ILE A 16 5.92 3.21 -0.67
CA ILE A 16 6.81 2.04 -0.73
C ILE A 16 8.17 2.47 -0.18
N ARG A 17 8.70 1.72 0.78
CA ARG A 17 9.95 2.06 1.48
C ARG A 17 10.94 0.90 1.44
N GLU A 18 12.20 1.23 1.21
CA GLU A 18 13.35 0.31 1.25
C GLU A 18 14.46 0.97 2.08
N GLY A 19 15.00 0.25 3.07
CA GLY A 19 16.04 0.79 3.96
C GLY A 19 15.64 2.09 4.67
N GLY A 20 14.35 2.32 4.92
CA GLY A 20 13.82 3.55 5.52
C GLY A 20 13.61 4.71 4.55
N ARG A 21 14.03 4.61 3.28
CA ARG A 21 13.82 5.64 2.25
C ARG A 21 12.58 5.33 1.40
N THR A 22 11.81 6.37 1.06
CA THR A 22 10.69 6.23 0.11
C THR A 22 11.22 6.07 -1.31
N VAL A 23 10.79 5.00 -1.98
CA VAL A 23 11.16 4.68 -3.37
C VAL A 23 9.97 4.76 -4.32
N GLY A 24 8.75 4.88 -3.79
CA GLY A 24 7.55 5.05 -4.59
C GLY A 24 6.34 5.44 -3.75
N ALA A 25 5.28 5.83 -4.44
CA ALA A 25 3.97 6.11 -3.87
C ALA A 25 2.88 5.57 -4.79
N GLY A 26 1.74 5.22 -4.21
CA GLY A 26 0.63 4.63 -4.93
C GLY A 26 -0.71 4.93 -4.30
N VAL A 27 -1.76 4.52 -5.01
CA VAL A 27 -3.14 4.56 -4.55
C VAL A 27 -3.77 3.19 -4.79
N VAL A 28 -4.55 2.69 -3.84
CA VAL A 28 -5.26 1.42 -3.97
C VAL A 28 -6.32 1.56 -5.06
N ALA A 29 -6.17 0.84 -6.16
CA ALA A 29 -7.12 0.90 -7.28
C ALA A 29 -8.31 -0.05 -7.11
N LYS A 30 -8.08 -1.24 -6.53
CA LYS A 30 -9.09 -2.27 -6.30
C LYS A 30 -8.63 -3.22 -5.20
N ILE A 31 -9.53 -3.64 -4.32
CA ILE A 31 -9.25 -4.67 -3.30
C ILE A 31 -9.53 -6.05 -3.91
N LEU A 32 -8.55 -6.96 -3.78
CA LEU A 32 -8.66 -8.37 -4.18
C LEU A 32 -8.68 -9.22 -2.91
N ALA A 33 -9.67 -10.11 -2.81
CA ALA A 33 -9.87 -11.03 -1.70
C ALA A 33 -9.35 -12.43 -2.05
#